data_AF-E0YNE2-F1
#
_entry.id   AF-E0YNE2-F1
#
_cell.length_a   1.000
_cell.length_b   1.000
_cell.length_c   1.000
_cell.angle_alpha   90.00
_cell.angle_beta   90.00
_cell.angle_gamma   90.00
#
_symmetry.space_group_name_H-M   'P 1'
#
loop_
_entity.id
_entity.type
_entity.pdbx_description
1 polymer ?
#
loop_
_entity_poly.entity_id
_entity_poly.type
_entity_poly.pdbx_seq_one_letter_code
_entity_poly.pdbx_strand_id
1 'polypeptide(L)'
;LSQSVYGVTTGFGGSADTRTDDPLALQKSLLEHQLCGVLPTSFSGFSLGRGLENALPIEVVRGAMVIRCNSLLRGHSAIRLSVLETLVKLINLNITPVVPLRGSISASGDLSPLSYIAGALTGHPDVKVHVVKDGKEEIMAAPEALALHGIQPVTLEAKEGLAILNG
;
A
#
# COMPACT_ATOMS: atom_id res chain seq x y z
N LEU A 1 21.44 2.25 -17.21
CA LEU A 1 21.49 3.34 -16.20
C LEU A 1 22.88 3.36 -15.59
N SER A 2 23.65 4.45 -15.71
CA SER A 2 25.07 4.51 -15.26
C SER A 2 25.26 4.97 -13.81
N GLN A 3 24.20 5.41 -13.12
CA GLN A 3 24.23 5.81 -11.71
C GLN A 3 23.62 4.74 -10.82
N SER A 4 24.30 4.46 -9.70
CA SER A 4 23.83 3.54 -8.66
C SER A 4 22.93 4.29 -7.68
N VAL A 5 21.64 3.95 -7.63
CA VAL A 5 20.64 4.58 -6.77
C VAL A 5 19.91 3.52 -5.93
N TYR A 6 19.93 3.70 -4.60
CA TYR A 6 19.34 2.76 -3.64
C TYR A 6 17.85 2.49 -3.93
N GLY A 7 17.50 1.21 -4.04
CA GLY A 7 16.11 0.78 -4.28
C GLY A 7 15.54 1.18 -5.63
N VAL A 8 16.39 1.61 -6.56
CA VAL A 8 16.05 1.89 -7.96
C VAL A 8 16.88 1.01 -8.89
N THR A 9 18.20 1.05 -8.76
CA THR A 9 19.13 0.20 -9.53
C THR A 9 19.86 -0.80 -8.63
N THR A 10 19.53 -0.82 -7.34
CA THR A 10 20.09 -1.73 -6.33
C THR A 10 18.98 -2.45 -5.59
N GLY A 11 19.31 -3.56 -4.92
CA GLY A 11 18.41 -4.19 -3.95
C GLY A 11 18.13 -3.32 -2.71
N PHE A 12 17.40 -3.90 -1.76
CA PHE A 12 16.94 -3.26 -0.52
C PHE A 12 17.62 -3.88 0.72
N GLY A 13 17.77 -3.09 1.78
CA GLY A 13 18.28 -3.58 3.07
C GLY A 13 19.63 -4.30 2.95
N GLY A 14 19.77 -5.49 3.54
CA GLY A 14 20.98 -6.30 3.47
C GLY A 14 21.38 -6.77 2.06
N SER A 15 20.51 -6.59 1.06
CA SER A 15 20.80 -6.89 -0.35
C SER A 15 21.10 -5.64 -1.18
N ALA A 16 21.42 -4.49 -0.55
CA ALA A 16 21.73 -3.25 -1.27
C ALA A 16 22.97 -3.33 -2.20
N ASP A 17 23.78 -4.38 -2.09
CA ASP A 17 24.92 -4.64 -2.98
C ASP A 17 24.55 -5.30 -4.31
N THR A 18 23.33 -5.83 -4.45
CA THR A 18 22.84 -6.38 -5.72
C THR A 18 22.48 -5.25 -6.70
N ARG A 19 22.46 -5.57 -8.00
CA ARG A 19 22.17 -4.60 -9.08
C ARG A 19 21.12 -5.16 -10.03
N THR A 20 20.31 -4.27 -10.60
CA THR A 20 19.33 -4.56 -11.64
C THR A 20 19.21 -3.38 -12.59
N ASP A 21 18.91 -3.66 -13.85
CA ASP A 21 18.54 -2.70 -14.88
C ASP A 21 17.02 -2.63 -15.13
N ASP A 22 16.23 -3.44 -14.41
CA ASP A 22 14.77 -3.43 -14.41
C ASP A 22 14.22 -2.84 -13.09
N PRO A 23 14.11 -1.49 -13.00
CA PRO A 23 13.61 -0.83 -11.80
C PRO A 23 12.11 -1.06 -11.56
N LEU A 24 11.34 -1.40 -12.59
CA LEU A 24 9.89 -1.63 -12.50
C LEU A 24 9.62 -2.99 -11.85
N ALA A 25 10.28 -4.05 -12.33
CA ALA A 25 10.21 -5.35 -11.69
C ALA A 25 10.69 -5.28 -10.23
N LEU A 26 11.76 -4.51 -9.96
CA LEU A 26 12.25 -4.31 -8.60
C LEU A 26 11.19 -3.69 -7.66
N GLN A 27 10.44 -2.67 -8.09
CA GLN A 27 9.37 -2.09 -7.25
C GLN A 27 8.23 -3.08 -7.02
N LYS A 28 7.86 -3.86 -8.04
CA LYS A 28 6.82 -4.89 -7.92
C LYS A 28 7.24 -5.98 -6.93
N SER A 29 8.46 -6.49 -7.03
CA SER A 29 8.98 -7.49 -6.11
C SER A 29 9.09 -6.98 -4.68
N LEU A 30 9.42 -5.70 -4.47
CA LEU A 30 9.38 -5.09 -3.13
C LEU A 30 7.97 -5.15 -2.54
N LEU A 31 6.96 -4.74 -3.31
CA LEU A 31 5.57 -4.77 -2.87
C LEU A 31 5.16 -6.19 -2.49
N GLU A 32 5.35 -7.16 -3.38
CA GLU A 32 5.00 -8.57 -3.16
C GLU A 32 5.71 -9.16 -1.93
N HIS A 33 7.00 -8.85 -1.75
CA HIS A 33 7.76 -9.31 -0.59
C HIS A 33 7.26 -8.73 0.74
N GLN A 34 6.72 -7.51 0.74
CA GLN A 34 6.27 -6.82 1.96
C GLN A 34 4.82 -7.13 2.34
N LEU A 35 4.04 -7.73 1.43
CA LEU A 35 2.72 -8.32 1.69
C LEU A 35 2.83 -9.65 2.47
N CYS A 36 3.55 -9.62 3.59
CA CYS A 36 3.94 -10.80 4.37
C CYS A 36 3.19 -10.94 5.70
N GLY A 37 2.26 -10.04 6.01
CA GLY A 37 1.56 -10.06 7.30
C GLY A 37 0.41 -11.07 7.34
N VAL A 38 0.05 -11.47 8.56
CA VAL A 38 -0.98 -12.49 8.81
C VAL A 38 -2.31 -11.81 9.09
N LEU A 39 -3.29 -12.06 8.23
CA LEU A 39 -4.67 -11.60 8.36
C LEU A 39 -5.59 -12.72 8.87
N PRO A 40 -6.81 -12.38 9.32
CA PRO A 40 -7.86 -13.37 9.59
C PRO A 40 -8.16 -14.29 8.42
N THR A 41 -8.57 -15.50 8.77
CA THR A 41 -9.13 -16.46 7.81
C THR A 41 -10.61 -16.20 7.52
N SER A 42 -11.29 -15.42 8.37
CA SER A 42 -12.67 -15.00 8.17
C SER A 42 -12.80 -13.48 8.21
N PHE A 43 -13.53 -12.97 7.23
CA PHE A 43 -13.89 -11.56 7.10
C PHE A 43 -15.38 -11.34 7.37
N SER A 44 -16.05 -12.28 8.05
CA SER A 44 -17.46 -12.16 8.46
C SER A 44 -17.56 -11.58 9.88
N GLY A 45 -18.62 -10.80 10.16
CA GLY A 45 -18.89 -10.32 11.53
C GLY A 45 -18.16 -9.04 11.94
N PHE A 46 -17.56 -8.32 10.98
CA PHE A 46 -17.08 -6.97 11.22
C PHE A 46 -18.25 -5.99 11.31
N SER A 47 -18.14 -5.04 12.22
CA SER A 47 -19.03 -3.88 12.30
C SER A 47 -18.20 -2.68 12.71
N LEU A 48 -18.26 -1.57 11.96
CA LEU A 48 -17.55 -0.32 12.27
C LEU A 48 -16.04 -0.53 12.41
N GLY A 49 -15.43 -1.38 11.56
CA GLY A 49 -14.00 -1.70 11.62
C GLY A 49 -13.55 -2.42 12.89
N ARG A 50 -14.47 -2.89 13.73
CA ARG A 50 -14.20 -3.70 14.93
C ARG A 50 -14.54 -5.16 14.68
N GLY A 51 -13.70 -6.06 15.18
CA GLY A 51 -13.95 -7.51 15.15
C GLY A 51 -13.15 -8.30 14.10
N LEU A 52 -12.31 -7.65 13.28
CA LEU A 52 -11.31 -8.37 12.51
C LEU A 52 -10.07 -8.59 13.38
N GLU A 53 -9.89 -9.81 13.89
CA GLU A 53 -8.72 -10.18 14.68
C GLU A 53 -7.43 -9.89 13.89
N ASN A 54 -6.30 -9.59 14.55
CA ASN A 54 -5.01 -9.42 13.85
C ASN A 54 -4.99 -8.40 12.67
N ALA A 55 -5.96 -7.49 12.57
CA ALA A 55 -5.93 -6.36 11.65
C ALA A 55 -5.88 -5.02 12.41
N LEU A 56 -5.28 -4.00 11.80
CA LEU A 56 -5.30 -2.64 12.30
C LEU A 56 -6.72 -2.06 12.19
N PRO A 57 -7.16 -1.24 13.17
CA PRO A 57 -8.42 -0.51 13.07
C PRO A 57 -8.46 0.38 11.82
N ILE A 58 -9.63 0.50 11.19
CA ILE A 58 -9.81 1.26 9.95
C ILE A 58 -9.38 2.72 10.09
N GLU A 59 -9.65 3.34 11.24
CA GLU A 59 -9.26 4.71 11.57
C GLU A 59 -7.74 4.90 11.63
N VAL A 60 -7.00 3.88 12.11
CA VAL A 60 -5.53 3.91 12.16
C VAL A 60 -4.97 3.83 10.74
N VAL A 61 -5.50 2.92 9.91
CA VAL A 61 -5.07 2.77 8.52
C VAL A 61 -5.35 4.04 7.72
N ARG A 62 -6.54 4.64 7.86
CA ARG A 62 -6.89 5.91 7.22
C ARG A 62 -6.00 7.05 7.68
N GLY A 63 -5.68 7.11 8.98
CA GLY A 63 -4.69 8.05 9.53
C GLY A 63 -3.32 7.89 8.87
N ALA A 64 -2.84 6.65 8.74
CA ALA A 64 -1.58 6.35 8.06
C ALA A 64 -1.59 6.77 6.58
N MET A 65 -2.70 6.54 5.86
CA MET A 65 -2.85 6.99 4.47
C MET A 65 -2.74 8.52 4.35
N VAL A 66 -3.41 9.27 5.24
CA VAL A 66 -3.34 10.74 5.26
C VAL A 66 -1.92 11.24 5.58
N ILE A 67 -1.28 10.67 6.60
CA ILE A 67 0.10 11.02 6.97
C ILE A 67 1.06 10.72 5.81
N ARG A 68 0.86 9.59 5.11
CA ARG A 68 1.68 9.23 3.95
C ARG A 68 1.48 10.21 2.79
N CYS A 69 0.24 10.59 2.47
CA CYS A 69 -0.04 11.66 1.49
C CYS A 69 0.75 12.92 1.82
N ASN A 70 0.67 13.39 3.06
CA ASN A 70 1.36 14.60 3.50
C ASN A 70 2.89 14.49 3.37
N SER A 71 3.46 13.34 3.71
CA SER A 71 4.90 13.10 3.59
C SER A 71 5.36 13.12 2.13
N LEU A 72 4.63 12.44 1.24
CA LEU A 72 4.92 12.35 -0.19
C LEU A 72 4.80 13.69 -0.91
N LEU A 73 3.85 14.54 -0.49
CA LEU A 73 3.56 15.83 -1.12
C LEU A 73 4.74 16.82 -1.03
N ARG A 74 5.69 16.59 -0.12
CA ARG A 74 6.85 17.47 0.08
C ARG A 74 7.84 17.47 -1.09
N GLY A 75 7.69 16.59 -2.07
CA GLY A 75 8.50 16.60 -3.30
C GLY A 75 9.90 15.98 -3.17
N HIS A 76 10.18 15.25 -2.08
CA HIS A 76 11.48 14.58 -1.86
C HIS A 76 11.44 13.06 -2.12
N SER A 77 10.29 12.50 -2.50
CA SER A 77 10.09 11.04 -2.58
C SER A 77 10.20 10.48 -4.00
N ALA A 78 10.26 11.35 -5.02
CA ALA A 78 10.25 11.01 -6.44
C ALA A 78 9.04 10.13 -6.84
N ILE A 79 7.85 10.56 -6.44
CA ILE A 79 6.58 9.90 -6.75
C ILE A 79 5.74 10.80 -7.67
N ARG A 80 5.02 10.20 -8.62
CA ARG A 80 4.15 10.96 -9.51
C ARG A 80 2.94 11.50 -8.76
N LEU A 81 2.49 12.70 -9.15
CA LEU A 81 1.30 13.33 -8.56
C LEU A 81 0.04 12.47 -8.71
N SER A 82 -0.09 11.75 -9.83
CA SER A 82 -1.21 10.85 -10.10
C SER A 82 -1.35 9.74 -9.05
N VAL A 83 -0.25 9.29 -8.43
CA VAL A 83 -0.26 8.30 -7.35
C VAL A 83 -0.82 8.91 -6.07
N LEU A 84 -0.41 10.13 -5.72
CA LEU A 84 -0.99 10.86 -4.57
C LEU A 84 -2.48 11.16 -4.80
N GLU A 85 -2.85 11.60 -6.00
CA GLU A 85 -4.24 11.86 -6.36
C GLU A 85 -5.10 10.60 -6.21
N THR A 86 -4.55 9.44 -6.58
CA THR A 86 -5.24 8.15 -6.39
C THR A 86 -5.37 7.80 -4.92
N LEU A 87 -4.32 8.00 -4.11
CA LEU A 87 -4.38 7.77 -2.67
C LEU A 87 -5.42 8.68 -1.99
N VAL A 88 -5.49 9.95 -2.38
CA VAL A 88 -6.52 10.89 -1.92
C VAL A 88 -7.93 10.44 -2.35
N LYS A 89 -8.10 9.95 -3.58
CA LYS A 89 -9.38 9.37 -4.03
C LYS A 89 -9.81 8.20 -3.15
N LEU A 90 -8.92 7.26 -2.83
CA LEU A 90 -9.23 6.13 -1.94
C LEU A 90 -9.70 6.62 -0.56
N ILE A 91 -9.00 7.60 0.02
CA ILE A 91 -9.36 8.20 1.31
C ILE A 91 -10.78 8.79 1.26
N ASN A 92 -11.08 9.58 0.23
CA ASN A 92 -12.35 10.27 0.06
C ASN A 92 -13.52 9.31 -0.20
N LEU A 93 -13.25 8.19 -0.87
CA LEU A 93 -14.23 7.14 -1.17
C LEU A 93 -14.34 6.09 -0.05
N ASN A 94 -13.65 6.29 1.07
CA ASN A 94 -13.59 5.35 2.19
C ASN A 94 -13.10 3.93 1.79
N ILE A 95 -12.29 3.83 0.74
CA ILE A 95 -11.63 2.59 0.34
C ILE A 95 -10.37 2.44 1.20
N THR A 96 -10.41 1.52 2.16
CA THR A 96 -9.34 1.37 3.16
C THR A 96 -8.83 -0.07 3.17
N PRO A 97 -7.53 -0.34 2.96
CA PRO A 97 -7.03 -1.71 2.99
C PRO A 97 -7.18 -2.37 4.36
N VAL A 98 -7.39 -3.68 4.36
CA VAL A 98 -7.25 -4.50 5.56
C VAL A 98 -5.76 -4.71 5.78
N VAL A 99 -5.22 -4.09 6.84
CA VAL A 99 -3.79 -4.13 7.14
C VAL A 99 -3.54 -5.00 8.37
N PRO A 100 -2.57 -5.93 8.35
CA PRO A 100 -2.20 -6.73 9.51
C PRO A 100 -1.81 -5.89 10.72
N LEU A 101 -2.22 -6.31 11.91
CA LEU A 101 -1.93 -5.66 13.20
C LEU A 101 -0.44 -5.72 13.56
N ARG A 102 0.28 -6.74 13.08
CA ARG A 102 1.69 -6.99 13.39
C ARG A 102 2.50 -7.16 12.11
N GLY A 103 3.80 -6.89 12.19
CA GLY A 103 4.74 -7.07 11.08
C GLY A 103 5.72 -5.92 10.90
N SER A 104 5.45 -4.76 11.51
CA SER A 104 6.40 -3.64 11.55
C SER A 104 7.22 -3.61 12.84
N ILE A 105 8.47 -3.18 12.72
CA ILE A 105 9.37 -2.78 13.81
C ILE A 105 9.70 -1.28 13.77
N SER A 106 9.15 -0.54 12.78
CA SER A 106 9.31 0.91 12.59
C SER A 106 10.75 1.43 12.54
N ALA A 107 11.71 0.60 12.09
CA ALA A 107 13.13 0.97 12.02
C ALA A 107 13.51 1.77 10.77
N SER A 108 12.95 1.42 9.59
CA SER A 108 13.21 2.09 8.29
C SER A 108 11.89 2.43 7.59
N GLY A 109 10.85 2.68 8.38
CA GLY A 109 9.46 2.82 7.95
C GLY A 109 8.62 1.57 8.22
N ASP A 110 7.30 1.75 8.17
CA ASP A 110 6.31 0.69 8.38
C ASP A 110 6.07 -0.14 7.11
N LEU A 111 7.17 -0.70 6.56
CA LEU A 111 7.23 -1.33 5.23
C LEU A 111 6.07 -2.30 4.97
N SER A 112 5.86 -3.28 5.87
CA SER A 112 4.81 -4.29 5.69
C SER A 112 3.41 -3.67 5.77
N PRO A 113 3.01 -2.93 6.82
CA PRO A 113 1.71 -2.24 6.83
C PRO A 113 1.46 -1.32 5.62
N LEU A 114 2.44 -0.48 5.25
CA LEU A 114 2.31 0.44 4.12
C LEU A 114 2.26 -0.28 2.76
N SER A 115 2.75 -1.52 2.68
CA SER A 115 2.61 -2.35 1.48
C SER A 115 1.16 -2.69 1.15
N TYR A 116 0.28 -2.81 2.15
CA TYR A 116 -1.16 -3.04 1.92
C TYR A 116 -1.85 -1.78 1.35
N ILE A 117 -1.38 -0.58 1.70
CA ILE A 117 -1.81 0.67 1.07
C ILE A 117 -1.35 0.73 -0.39
N ALA A 118 -0.08 0.39 -0.65
CA ALA A 118 0.41 0.29 -2.01
C ALA A 118 -0.35 -0.77 -2.82
N GLY A 119 -0.64 -1.94 -2.24
CA GLY A 119 -1.41 -2.99 -2.90
C GLY A 119 -2.86 -2.59 -3.19
N ALA A 120 -3.48 -1.76 -2.34
CA ALA A 120 -4.77 -1.16 -2.66
C ALA A 120 -4.70 -0.19 -3.84
N LEU A 121 -3.65 0.63 -3.92
CA LEU A 121 -3.41 1.55 -5.05
C LEU A 121 -3.18 0.81 -6.37
N THR A 122 -2.40 -0.28 -6.33
CA THR A 122 -2.04 -1.06 -7.51
C THR A 122 -3.10 -2.10 -7.90
N GLY A 123 -4.17 -2.24 -7.11
CA GLY A 123 -5.21 -3.24 -7.34
C GLY A 123 -4.70 -4.67 -7.20
N HIS A 124 -3.78 -4.93 -6.27
CA HIS A 124 -3.22 -6.25 -6.04
C HIS A 124 -4.32 -7.25 -5.64
N PRO A 125 -4.43 -8.43 -6.29
CA PRO A 125 -5.55 -9.35 -6.09
C PRO A 125 -5.66 -9.90 -4.66
N ASP A 126 -4.53 -10.07 -3.98
CA ASP A 126 -4.49 -10.59 -2.61
C ASP A 126 -4.75 -9.53 -1.53
N VAL A 127 -4.83 -8.25 -1.91
CA VAL A 127 -5.16 -7.18 -0.95
C VAL A 127 -6.67 -7.02 -0.86
N LYS A 128 -7.19 -7.11 0.36
CA LYS A 128 -8.58 -6.82 0.68
C LYS A 128 -8.74 -5.38 1.15
N VAL A 129 -9.87 -4.78 0.83
CA VAL A 129 -10.22 -3.41 1.24
C VAL A 129 -11.62 -3.39 1.83
N HIS A 130 -11.79 -2.60 2.87
CA HIS A 130 -13.08 -2.11 3.34
C HIS A 130 -13.61 -1.05 2.37
N VAL A 131 -14.88 -1.15 2.02
CA VAL A 131 -15.63 -0.15 1.25
C VAL A 131 -17.01 0.06 1.87
N VAL A 132 -17.64 1.19 1.54
CA VAL A 132 -19.05 1.44 1.86
C VAL A 132 -19.85 1.45 0.56
N LYS A 133 -20.78 0.52 0.41
CA LYS A 133 -21.66 0.38 -0.75
C LYS A 133 -23.11 0.40 -0.30
N ASP A 134 -23.91 1.31 -0.86
CA ASP A 134 -25.34 1.45 -0.52
C ASP A 134 -25.61 1.58 1.00
N GLY A 135 -24.70 2.26 1.72
CA GLY A 135 -24.76 2.43 3.17
C GLY A 135 -24.37 1.19 3.99
N LYS A 136 -23.87 0.13 3.34
CA LYS A 136 -23.37 -1.10 3.98
C LYS A 136 -21.86 -1.20 3.85
N GLU A 137 -21.21 -1.63 4.93
CA GLU A 137 -19.78 -1.93 4.90
C GLU A 137 -19.55 -3.32 4.27
N GLU A 138 -18.59 -3.39 3.35
CA GLU A 138 -18.20 -4.63 2.68
C GLU A 138 -16.66 -4.75 2.66
N ILE A 139 -16.16 -5.98 2.67
CA ILE A 139 -14.76 -6.28 2.40
C ILE A 139 -14.68 -7.01 1.07
N MET A 140 -13.88 -6.48 0.14
CA MET A 140 -13.72 -7.04 -1.19
C MET A 140 -12.27 -6.97 -1.66
N ALA A 141 -11.96 -7.56 -2.82
CA ALA A 141 -10.60 -7.44 -3.36
C ALA A 141 -10.33 -6.00 -3.84
N ALA A 142 -9.10 -5.52 -3.66
CA ALA A 142 -8.68 -4.20 -4.15
C ALA A 142 -9.05 -3.95 -5.63
N PRO A 143 -8.79 -4.86 -6.59
CA PRO A 143 -9.16 -4.61 -7.99
C PRO A 143 -10.66 -4.45 -8.20
N GLU A 144 -11.50 -5.16 -7.43
CA GLU A 144 -12.97 -5.04 -7.50
C GLU A 144 -13.42 -3.66 -7.00
N ALA A 145 -12.85 -3.19 -5.88
CA ALA A 145 -13.17 -1.88 -5.33
C ALA A 145 -12.74 -0.73 -6.24
N LEU A 146 -11.56 -0.84 -6.87
CA LEU A 146 -11.09 0.13 -7.85
C LEU A 146 -12.02 0.18 -9.07
N ALA A 147 -12.39 -0.99 -9.61
CA ALA A 147 -13.31 -1.09 -10.73
C ALA A 147 -14.70 -0.52 -10.42
N LEU A 148 -15.23 -0.80 -9.22
CA LEU A 148 -16.53 -0.29 -8.75
C LEU A 148 -16.60 1.25 -8.78
N HIS A 149 -15.46 1.91 -8.55
CA HIS A 149 -15.36 3.38 -8.51
C HIS A 149 -14.72 3.98 -9.78
N GLY A 150 -14.50 3.18 -10.83
CA GLY A 150 -13.88 3.64 -12.07
C GLY A 150 -12.44 4.14 -11.90
N ILE A 151 -11.73 3.67 -10.87
CA ILE A 151 -10.34 4.03 -10.59
C ILE A 151 -9.42 3.09 -11.37
N GLN A 152 -8.50 3.66 -12.15
CA GLN A 152 -7.46 2.88 -12.82
C GLN A 152 -6.37 2.48 -11.80
N PRO A 153 -5.98 1.19 -11.73
CA PRO A 153 -4.90 0.76 -10.86
C PRO A 153 -3.57 1.45 -11.19
N VAL A 154 -2.83 1.83 -10.16
CA VAL A 154 -1.50 2.43 -10.31
C VAL A 154 -0.51 1.36 -10.78
N THR A 155 0.20 1.63 -11.88
CA THR A 155 1.40 0.88 -12.24
C THR A 155 2.62 1.60 -11.66
N LEU A 156 3.33 0.95 -10.74
CA LEU A 156 4.49 1.55 -10.06
C LEU A 156 5.65 1.77 -11.05
N GLU A 157 6.19 2.98 -11.05
CA GLU A 157 7.45 3.29 -11.74
C GLU A 157 8.65 3.20 -10.79
N ALA A 158 9.85 3.39 -11.34
CA ALA A 158 11.09 3.45 -10.57
C ALA A 158 10.93 4.28 -9.29
N LYS A 159 11.44 3.77 -8.16
CA LYS A 159 11.39 4.38 -6.82
C LYS A 159 10.00 4.46 -6.15
N GLU A 160 8.89 4.34 -6.87
CA GLU A 160 7.56 4.62 -6.32
C GLU A 160 7.08 3.59 -5.29
N GLY A 161 7.36 2.30 -5.50
CA GLY A 161 7.07 1.27 -4.50
C GLY A 161 7.76 1.58 -3.18
N LEU A 162 9.08 1.77 -3.23
CA LEU A 162 9.84 2.17 -2.04
C LEU A 162 9.38 3.51 -1.47
N ALA A 163 8.99 4.47 -2.31
CA ALA A 163 8.46 5.75 -1.86
C ALA A 163 7.17 5.59 -1.05
N ILE A 164 6.27 4.67 -1.40
CA ILE A 164 5.05 4.46 -0.62
C ILE A 164 5.36 3.73 0.70
N LEU A 165 6.18 2.68 0.63
CA LEU A 165 6.43 1.78 1.77
C LEU A 165 7.40 2.33 2.81
N ASN A 166 8.34 3.21 2.42
CA ASN A 166 9.35 3.75 3.33
C ASN A 166 8.85 5.07 3.96
N GLY A 167 8.19 4.93 5.10
CA GLY A 167 7.49 6.02 5.79
C GLY A 167 7.06 5.70 7.20
#